data_AF-L7U7X3-F1
#
_entry.id   AF-L7U7X3-F1
#
_cell.length_a   1.000
_cell.length_b   1.000
_cell.length_c   1.000
_cell.angle_alpha   90.00
_cell.angle_beta   90.00
_cell.angle_gamma   90.00
#
_symmetry.space_group_name_H-M   'P 1'
#
loop_
_entity.id
_entity.type
_entity.pdbx_description
1 polymer ?
#
loop_
_entity_poly.entity_id
_entity_poly.type
_entity_poly.pdbx_seq_one_letter_code
_entity_poly.pdbx_strand_id
1 'polypeptide(L)'
;MSPSRHGCQFSGVRLERVRASRQFEDGRFRNTAPVGPGIQGNPLPVLGEFFLGASKRVPPGPVPLESPLETWTRRPESGFRVTWLGHSTMLLELDGARILTDPVFGERASPLSFAGPRRFHAVPASLESLPELDAVLVSHDHYDHLCRPTIEALVKRRVRFVTALGVGAHLEAYGVAPELITELDWWERTQVGPVVFTATPSQHFSGRGLGDRNRTLWASWVMEGEKHRVFFSGDTGLTEELVEVARRHGRFDLVMLEVGAFHPSWGGIHLGPENALKAHAMLGGGTLMPVHWATFNLGLHPWDEPAETLLRMATEQQVQLFTPRLGAAVEPTRWELSTPWWREVTEAALNPRPVMGG
;
A
#
# COMPACT_ATOMS: atom_id res chain seq x y z
N MET A 1 20.45 4.54 32.01
CA MET A 1 19.76 3.38 31.40
C MET A 1 19.02 3.89 30.17
N SER A 2 19.44 3.49 28.97
CA SER A 2 18.86 3.98 27.71
C SER A 2 17.59 3.16 27.38
N PRO A 3 16.42 3.79 27.13
CA PRO A 3 15.22 3.06 26.75
C PRO A 3 15.45 2.35 25.41
N SER A 4 15.01 1.10 25.33
CA SER A 4 15.22 0.17 24.21
C SER A 4 14.84 0.77 22.85
N ARG A 5 15.80 0.78 21.91
CA ARG A 5 15.67 1.20 20.51
C ARG A 5 14.76 0.31 19.63
N HIS A 6 13.99 -0.62 20.21
CA HIS A 6 13.32 -1.70 19.45
C HIS A 6 11.91 -2.06 19.93
N GLY A 7 11.12 -1.12 20.44
CA GLY A 7 9.70 -1.40 20.69
C GLY A 7 8.86 -0.15 20.96
N CYS A 8 7.70 -0.06 20.29
CA CYS A 8 6.68 0.92 20.59
C CYS A 8 6.18 0.73 22.02
N GLN A 9 6.58 1.61 22.93
CA GLN A 9 5.94 1.73 24.23
C GLN A 9 4.82 2.74 24.12
N PHE A 10 3.59 2.30 24.35
CA PHE A 10 2.44 3.21 24.40
C PHE A 10 2.37 3.85 25.78
N SER A 11 2.07 5.15 25.81
CA SER A 11 1.86 5.93 27.03
C SER A 11 0.71 6.91 26.83
N GLY A 12 0.21 7.46 27.93
CA GLY A 12 -0.86 8.47 27.93
C GLY A 12 -2.10 8.05 27.15
N VAL A 13 -2.69 9.02 26.43
CA VAL A 13 -3.94 8.86 25.67
C VAL A 13 -3.86 7.73 24.65
N ARG A 14 -2.70 7.50 24.02
CA ARG A 14 -2.53 6.38 23.06
C ARG A 14 -2.73 5.04 23.73
N LEU A 15 -2.14 4.83 24.92
CA LEU A 15 -2.29 3.57 25.65
C LEU A 15 -3.75 3.35 26.08
N GLU A 16 -4.44 4.40 26.50
CA GLU A 16 -5.86 4.34 26.86
C GLU A 16 -6.72 3.95 25.66
N ARG A 17 -6.50 4.59 24.50
CA ARG A 17 -7.21 4.25 23.25
C ARG A 17 -6.92 2.83 22.78
N VAL A 18 -5.65 2.40 22.81
CA VAL A 18 -5.27 1.02 22.46
C VAL A 18 -6.00 0.02 23.35
N ARG A 19 -6.05 0.24 24.67
CA ARG A 19 -6.75 -0.65 25.61
C ARG A 19 -8.28 -0.61 25.46
N ALA A 20 -8.84 0.49 24.96
CA ALA A 20 -10.26 0.63 24.71
C ALA A 20 -10.70 0.06 23.35
N SER A 21 -9.75 -0.22 22.45
CA SER A 21 -10.04 -0.79 21.14
C SER A 21 -10.68 -2.16 21.25
N ARG A 22 -11.74 -2.40 20.48
CA ARG A 22 -12.39 -3.71 20.38
C ARG A 22 -11.48 -4.78 19.79
N GLN A 23 -10.49 -4.38 19.00
CA GLN A 23 -9.57 -5.29 18.34
C GLN A 23 -8.35 -5.62 19.22
N PHE A 24 -8.20 -5.00 20.38
CA PHE A 24 -7.05 -5.19 21.26
C PHE A 24 -7.37 -6.09 22.44
N GLU A 25 -6.78 -7.29 22.46
CA GLU A 25 -7.01 -8.31 23.48
C GLU A 25 -5.71 -9.07 23.80
N ASP A 26 -5.46 -9.30 25.09
CA ASP A 26 -4.23 -9.93 25.62
C ASP A 26 -2.94 -9.27 25.12
N GLY A 27 -2.95 -7.92 25.03
CA GLY A 27 -1.78 -7.13 24.66
C GLY A 27 -1.46 -7.10 23.16
N ARG A 28 -2.38 -7.58 22.30
CA ARG A 28 -2.21 -7.60 20.84
C ARG A 28 -3.51 -7.24 20.11
N PHE A 29 -3.36 -6.63 18.96
CA PHE A 29 -4.44 -6.46 17.99
C PHE A 29 -4.76 -7.81 17.29
N ARG A 30 -6.04 -8.00 16.94
CA ARG A 30 -6.57 -9.22 16.31
C ARG A 30 -7.45 -8.87 15.12
N ASN A 31 -7.59 -9.82 14.20
CA ASN A 31 -8.58 -9.75 13.12
C ASN A 31 -9.95 -10.21 13.62
N THR A 32 -11.03 -9.77 12.97
CA THR A 32 -12.39 -10.21 13.29
C THR A 32 -12.65 -11.64 12.83
N ALA A 33 -12.15 -12.00 11.64
CA ALA A 33 -12.14 -13.37 11.16
C ALA A 33 -10.83 -14.10 11.53
N PRO A 34 -10.88 -15.42 11.77
CA PRO A 34 -9.68 -16.20 12.01
C PRO A 34 -8.76 -16.11 10.79
N VAL A 35 -7.55 -15.62 11.00
CA VAL A 35 -6.49 -15.81 10.00
C VAL A 35 -6.13 -17.29 10.07
N GLY A 36 -6.45 -18.01 8.99
CA GLY A 36 -6.01 -19.39 8.82
C GLY A 36 -4.52 -19.48 9.18
N PRO A 37 -4.08 -20.55 9.84
CA PRO A 37 -2.77 -20.55 10.45
C PRO A 37 -1.68 -20.32 9.40
N GLY A 38 -1.02 -19.16 9.47
CA GLY A 38 0.18 -18.90 8.68
C GLY A 38 1.17 -20.04 8.90
N ILE A 39 1.65 -20.67 7.82
CA ILE A 39 2.47 -21.89 7.82
C ILE A 39 2.17 -22.82 9.03
N GLN A 40 0.94 -23.33 9.17
CA GLN A 40 0.79 -24.63 9.85
C GLN A 40 0.97 -25.74 8.82
N GLY A 41 2.19 -26.25 8.81
CA GLY A 41 2.65 -27.29 7.90
C GLY A 41 4.17 -27.36 7.93
N ASN A 42 4.75 -28.42 7.37
CA ASN A 42 6.19 -28.54 7.22
C ASN A 42 6.71 -27.34 6.40
N PRO A 43 7.65 -26.52 6.91
CA PRO A 43 8.19 -25.37 6.16
C PRO A 43 9.08 -25.80 4.99
N LEU A 44 9.48 -27.08 4.93
CA LEU A 44 10.35 -27.63 3.89
C LEU A 44 9.83 -27.42 2.44
N PRO A 45 8.55 -27.63 2.10
CA PRO A 45 8.02 -27.33 0.77
C PRO A 45 8.08 -25.84 0.37
N VAL A 46 7.73 -24.90 1.26
CA VAL A 46 7.80 -23.45 0.98
C VAL A 46 9.26 -23.00 0.84
N LEU A 47 10.14 -23.54 1.69
CA LEU A 47 11.59 -23.32 1.59
C LEU A 47 12.14 -23.95 0.28
N GLY A 48 11.65 -25.12 -0.09
CA GLY A 48 11.96 -25.82 -1.34
C GLY A 48 11.53 -25.01 -2.56
N GLU A 49 10.34 -24.43 -2.58
CA GLU A 49 9.90 -23.50 -3.63
C GLU A 49 10.76 -22.24 -3.66
N PHE A 50 11.16 -21.71 -2.49
CA PHE A 50 12.06 -20.57 -2.43
C PHE A 50 13.41 -20.87 -3.11
N PHE A 51 13.96 -22.08 -2.97
CA PHE A 51 15.27 -22.48 -3.49
C PHE A 51 15.26 -23.19 -4.87
N LEU A 52 14.18 -23.91 -5.21
CA LEU A 52 14.05 -24.74 -6.43
C LEU A 52 13.04 -24.18 -7.43
N GLY A 53 12.17 -23.26 -7.01
CA GLY A 53 11.16 -22.66 -7.87
C GLY A 53 11.79 -21.70 -8.87
N ALA A 54 11.80 -22.09 -10.15
CA ALA A 54 12.27 -21.32 -11.30
C ALA A 54 11.35 -20.11 -11.65
N SER A 55 10.82 -19.40 -10.65
CA SER A 55 9.97 -18.22 -10.89
C SER A 55 10.83 -16.99 -11.21
N LYS A 56 10.41 -16.24 -12.25
CA LYS A 56 11.01 -14.95 -12.63
C LYS A 56 10.60 -13.87 -11.61
N ARG A 57 11.09 -13.97 -10.36
CA ARG A 57 10.69 -13.10 -9.24
C ARG A 57 11.21 -11.67 -9.34
N VAL A 58 12.12 -11.42 -10.29
CA VAL A 58 12.65 -10.10 -10.60
C VAL A 58 12.37 -9.79 -12.07
N PRO A 59 12.12 -8.51 -12.42
CA PRO A 59 11.96 -8.12 -13.81
C PRO A 59 13.23 -8.46 -14.63
N PRO A 60 13.09 -8.96 -15.86
CA PRO A 60 14.23 -9.33 -16.70
C PRO A 60 14.92 -8.10 -17.34
N GLY A 61 14.34 -6.91 -17.21
CA GLY A 61 14.84 -5.66 -17.75
C GLY A 61 14.37 -4.46 -16.91
N PRO A 62 14.74 -3.22 -17.31
CA PRO A 62 14.32 -2.03 -16.59
C PRO A 62 12.79 -1.86 -16.67
N VAL A 63 12.19 -1.59 -15.51
CA VAL A 63 10.76 -1.24 -15.42
C VAL A 63 10.56 0.18 -15.98
N PRO A 64 9.61 0.42 -16.91
CA PRO A 64 9.40 1.73 -17.50
C PRO A 64 8.89 2.72 -16.45
N LEU A 65 9.52 3.90 -16.41
CA LEU A 65 9.17 4.99 -15.51
C LEU A 65 8.78 6.23 -16.33
N GLU A 66 7.81 6.97 -15.84
CA GLU A 66 7.43 8.29 -16.33
C GLU A 66 7.72 9.36 -15.27
N SER A 67 8.01 10.57 -15.72
CA SER A 67 8.22 11.70 -14.80
C SER A 67 6.89 12.44 -14.60
N PRO A 68 6.37 12.55 -13.36
CA PRO A 68 5.12 13.26 -13.10
C PRO A 68 5.28 14.78 -12.98
N LEU A 69 6.52 15.30 -13.02
CA LEU A 69 6.85 16.66 -12.58
C LEU A 69 6.11 17.74 -13.36
N GLU A 70 6.04 17.62 -14.69
CA GLU A 70 5.30 18.58 -15.50
C GLU A 70 3.80 18.54 -15.16
N THR A 71 3.23 17.34 -15.07
CA THR A 71 1.79 17.15 -14.80
C THR A 71 1.38 17.69 -13.42
N TRP A 72 2.25 17.55 -12.41
CA TRP A 72 2.03 18.09 -11.06
C TRP A 72 1.98 19.62 -10.98
N THR A 73 2.45 20.34 -12.02
CA THR A 73 2.31 21.81 -12.10
C THR A 73 0.88 22.27 -12.38
N ARG A 74 0.01 21.37 -12.86
CA ARG A 74 -1.39 21.64 -13.23
C ARG A 74 -2.32 20.91 -12.27
N ARG A 75 -3.49 21.48 -12.01
CA ARG A 75 -4.55 20.78 -11.26
C ARG A 75 -5.25 19.78 -12.19
N PRO A 76 -5.74 18.64 -11.67
CA PRO A 76 -6.56 17.73 -12.46
C PRO A 76 -7.90 18.38 -12.81
N GLU A 77 -8.36 18.18 -14.04
CA GLU A 77 -9.59 18.79 -14.54
C GLU A 77 -10.84 18.18 -13.91
N SER A 78 -10.85 16.87 -13.67
CA SER A 78 -11.92 16.21 -12.92
C SER A 78 -11.92 16.59 -11.44
N GLY A 79 -10.78 17.03 -10.90
CA GLY A 79 -10.55 17.13 -9.47
C GLY A 79 -9.96 15.85 -8.84
N PHE A 80 -9.74 14.80 -9.64
CA PHE A 80 -9.18 13.53 -9.18
C PHE A 80 -8.05 13.01 -10.08
N ARG A 81 -6.85 12.86 -9.51
CA ARG A 81 -5.67 12.30 -10.20
C ARG A 81 -4.86 11.39 -9.28
N VAL A 82 -4.28 10.36 -9.87
CA VAL A 82 -3.42 9.40 -9.19
C VAL A 82 -2.07 9.37 -9.89
N THR A 83 -1.01 9.41 -9.10
CA THR A 83 0.35 9.10 -9.54
C THR A 83 0.89 7.94 -8.74
N TRP A 84 1.17 6.81 -9.40
CA TRP A 84 1.72 5.64 -8.73
C TRP A 84 3.25 5.73 -8.65
N LEU A 85 3.80 5.81 -7.44
CA LEU A 85 5.24 5.98 -7.21
C LEU A 85 5.96 4.66 -6.86
N GLY A 86 5.22 3.56 -6.84
CA GLY A 86 5.70 2.21 -6.57
C GLY A 86 5.06 1.62 -5.32
N HIS A 87 4.87 0.30 -5.36
CA HIS A 87 4.32 -0.51 -4.29
C HIS A 87 2.92 -0.01 -3.89
N SER A 88 2.77 0.44 -2.65
CA SER A 88 1.56 1.07 -2.11
C SER A 88 1.72 2.60 -1.92
N THR A 89 2.76 3.18 -2.52
CA THR A 89 2.97 4.63 -2.55
C THR A 89 2.27 5.27 -3.75
N MET A 90 1.21 6.02 -3.47
CA MET A 90 0.47 6.83 -4.44
C MET A 90 0.45 8.27 -3.97
N LEU A 91 0.63 9.21 -4.90
CA LEU A 91 0.17 10.59 -4.71
C LEU A 91 -1.24 10.71 -5.29
N LEU A 92 -2.21 10.96 -4.42
CA LEU A 92 -3.59 11.24 -4.78
C LEU A 92 -3.83 12.74 -4.73
N GLU A 93 -4.33 13.31 -5.81
CA GLU A 93 -4.96 14.61 -5.83
C GLU A 93 -6.46 14.40 -5.81
N LEU A 94 -7.11 14.62 -4.66
CA LEU A 94 -8.49 14.27 -4.39
C LEU A 94 -9.26 15.51 -3.93
N ASP A 95 -10.11 16.05 -4.81
CA ASP A 95 -10.99 17.20 -4.55
C ASP A 95 -10.27 18.39 -3.91
N GLY A 96 -9.05 18.66 -4.40
CA GLY A 96 -8.22 19.77 -3.96
C GLY A 96 -7.23 19.47 -2.85
N ALA A 97 -7.23 18.25 -2.29
CA ALA A 97 -6.20 17.78 -1.36
C ALA A 97 -5.12 16.94 -2.06
N ARG A 98 -3.91 16.96 -1.54
CA ARG A 98 -2.78 16.09 -1.94
C ARG A 98 -2.42 15.13 -0.82
N ILE A 99 -2.59 13.84 -1.08
CA ILE A 99 -2.45 12.76 -0.10
C ILE A 99 -1.39 11.79 -0.60
N LEU A 100 -0.38 11.52 0.22
CA LEU A 100 0.64 10.51 -0.07
C LEU A 100 0.37 9.26 0.77
N THR A 101 0.10 8.12 0.13
CA THR A 101 -0.16 6.84 0.83
C THR A 101 1.14 6.07 1.05
N ASP A 102 1.26 5.34 2.17
CA ASP A 102 2.30 4.37 2.52
C ASP A 102 3.68 4.67 1.88
N PRO A 103 4.30 5.82 2.21
CA PRO A 103 5.39 6.33 1.40
C PRO A 103 6.70 5.58 1.64
N VAL A 104 7.21 4.94 0.59
CA VAL A 104 8.48 4.20 0.60
C VAL A 104 9.40 4.66 -0.53
N PHE A 105 10.25 5.63 -0.18
CA PHE A 105 11.29 6.17 -1.06
C PHE A 105 12.66 5.52 -0.82
N GLY A 106 12.79 4.73 0.24
CA GLY A 106 13.97 3.94 0.50
C GLY A 106 14.28 2.93 -0.61
N GLU A 107 15.56 2.59 -0.75
CA GLU A 107 16.02 1.56 -1.69
C GLU A 107 15.57 0.16 -1.27
N ARG A 108 15.37 -0.06 0.04
CA ARG A 108 14.99 -1.34 0.62
C ARG A 108 13.81 -1.21 1.58
N ALA A 109 12.93 -2.20 1.56
CA ALA A 109 11.92 -2.41 2.59
C ALA A 109 12.51 -3.25 3.73
N SER A 110 13.37 -2.63 4.55
CA SER A 110 14.13 -3.34 5.59
C SER A 110 14.61 -2.40 6.70
N PRO A 111 14.81 -2.89 7.94
CA PRO A 111 15.53 -2.13 8.96
C PRO A 111 17.03 -1.99 8.66
N LEU A 112 17.58 -2.85 7.80
CA LEU A 112 18.99 -2.88 7.45
C LEU A 112 19.19 -2.25 6.07
N SER A 113 20.13 -1.31 5.95
CA SER A 113 20.45 -0.67 4.67
C SER A 113 21.08 -1.64 3.64
N PHE A 114 21.69 -2.72 4.10
CA PHE A 114 22.45 -3.67 3.26
C PHE A 114 21.71 -4.99 2.98
N ALA A 115 20.61 -5.28 3.67
CA ALA A 115 19.90 -6.57 3.59
C ALA A 115 18.39 -6.37 3.50
N GLY A 116 17.67 -7.36 2.97
CA GLY A 116 16.23 -7.32 2.76
C GLY A 116 15.80 -6.85 1.36
N PRO A 117 14.49 -6.87 1.05
CA PRO A 117 13.94 -6.62 -0.28
C PRO A 117 14.40 -5.27 -0.84
N ARG A 118 15.05 -5.31 -2.00
CA ARG A 118 15.47 -4.11 -2.76
C ARG A 118 14.46 -3.82 -3.86
N ARG A 119 14.17 -2.54 -4.08
CA ARG A 119 13.27 -2.12 -5.16
C ARG A 119 13.85 -2.43 -6.54
N PHE A 120 13.00 -2.73 -7.51
CA PHE A 120 13.38 -3.04 -8.89
C PHE A 120 13.72 -1.80 -9.74
N HIS A 121 13.23 -0.63 -9.32
CA HIS A 121 13.33 0.61 -10.06
C HIS A 121 13.53 1.79 -9.11
N ALA A 122 14.08 2.91 -9.57
CA ALA A 122 14.11 4.14 -8.79
C ALA A 122 12.67 4.66 -8.54
N VAL A 123 12.45 5.45 -7.47
CA VAL A 123 11.18 6.15 -7.32
C VAL A 123 11.02 7.12 -8.51
N PRO A 124 9.84 7.22 -9.15
CA PRO A 124 9.65 8.09 -10.32
C PRO A 124 9.87 9.59 -10.08
N ALA A 125 9.82 10.02 -8.82
CA ALA A 125 10.07 11.39 -8.39
C ALA A 125 10.80 11.38 -7.04
N SER A 126 11.58 12.42 -6.75
CA SER A 126 12.25 12.55 -5.45
C SER A 126 11.30 13.09 -4.38
N LEU A 127 11.67 12.95 -3.10
CA LEU A 127 10.89 13.53 -2.01
C LEU A 127 10.86 15.05 -2.08
N GLU A 128 11.95 15.69 -2.54
CA GLU A 128 12.07 17.13 -2.70
C GLU A 128 11.14 17.64 -3.80
N SER A 129 10.96 16.88 -4.88
CA SER A 129 10.10 17.25 -6.00
C SER A 129 8.60 17.01 -5.75
N LEU A 130 8.23 16.41 -4.62
CA LEU A 130 6.83 16.28 -4.26
C LEU A 130 6.17 17.66 -4.13
N PRO A 131 4.94 17.83 -4.65
CA PRO A 131 4.15 19.02 -4.38
C PRO A 131 3.88 19.17 -2.87
N GLU A 132 3.35 20.32 -2.48
CA GLU A 132 2.80 20.48 -1.13
C GLU A 132 1.76 19.40 -0.85
N LEU A 133 1.88 18.77 0.33
CA LEU A 133 1.03 17.67 0.77
C LEU A 133 0.12 18.17 1.90
N ASP A 134 -1.15 17.80 1.85
CA ASP A 134 -2.09 18.03 2.94
C ASP A 134 -1.99 16.92 3.99
N ALA A 135 -1.81 15.68 3.52
CA ALA A 135 -1.74 14.51 4.38
C ALA A 135 -0.77 13.45 3.87
N VAL A 136 -0.20 12.70 4.81
CA VAL A 136 0.44 11.40 4.58
C VAL A 136 -0.40 10.35 5.29
N LEU A 137 -0.79 9.32 4.56
CA LEU A 137 -1.59 8.20 5.05
C LEU A 137 -0.68 6.98 5.27
N VAL A 138 -0.73 6.36 6.45
CA VAL A 138 0.01 5.13 6.75
C VAL A 138 -0.94 4.04 7.22
N SER A 139 -1.05 2.95 6.46
CA SER A 139 -1.98 1.85 6.71
C SER A 139 -1.60 0.98 7.90
N HIS A 140 -0.33 0.59 8.00
CA HIS A 140 0.21 -0.27 9.05
C HIS A 140 1.74 -0.13 9.15
N ASP A 141 2.37 -0.87 10.05
CA ASP A 141 3.76 -0.65 10.43
C ASP A 141 4.78 -1.57 9.74
N HIS A 142 4.50 -2.23 8.61
CA HIS A 142 5.56 -2.99 7.93
C HIS A 142 6.58 -2.09 7.22
N TYR A 143 7.77 -2.63 6.92
CA TYR A 143 8.88 -1.83 6.39
C TYR A 143 8.65 -1.29 4.97
N ASP A 144 7.81 -1.97 4.19
CA ASP A 144 7.35 -1.62 2.85
C ASP A 144 6.12 -0.70 2.82
N HIS A 145 5.59 -0.31 4.00
CA HIS A 145 4.51 0.68 4.14
C HIS A 145 4.89 1.86 5.03
N LEU A 146 5.79 1.62 5.99
CA LEU A 146 6.32 2.62 6.92
C LEU A 146 7.85 2.64 6.84
N CYS A 147 8.36 3.51 5.96
CA CYS A 147 9.79 3.65 5.66
C CYS A 147 10.42 4.79 6.47
N ARG A 148 11.20 4.46 7.50
CA ARG A 148 11.85 5.45 8.39
C ARG A 148 12.58 6.59 7.65
N PRO A 149 13.50 6.34 6.69
CA PRO A 149 14.16 7.42 5.96
C PRO A 149 13.19 8.36 5.23
N THR A 150 12.08 7.81 4.73
CA THR A 150 11.04 8.59 4.06
C THR A 150 10.31 9.48 5.05
N ILE A 151 9.91 8.95 6.21
CA ILE A 151 9.25 9.72 7.27
C ILE A 151 10.17 10.83 7.79
N GLU A 152 11.44 10.53 8.11
CA GLU A 152 12.42 11.50 8.60
C GLU A 152 12.63 12.66 7.61
N ALA A 153 12.61 12.40 6.31
CA ALA A 153 12.68 13.43 5.28
C ALA A 153 11.40 14.29 5.22
N LEU A 154 10.22 13.68 5.44
CA LEU A 154 8.93 14.37 5.45
C LEU A 154 8.70 15.22 6.71
N VAL A 155 9.38 14.95 7.83
CA VAL A 155 9.30 15.76 9.06
C VAL A 155 9.53 17.25 8.78
N LYS A 156 10.47 17.58 7.89
CA LYS A 156 10.80 18.97 7.53
C LYS A 156 9.65 19.71 6.85
N ARG A 157 8.70 18.98 6.26
CA ARG A 157 7.52 19.55 5.58
C ARG A 157 6.36 19.87 6.51
N ARG A 158 6.40 19.41 7.78
CA ARG A 158 5.32 19.58 8.77
C ARG A 158 3.92 19.16 8.25
N VAL A 159 3.87 18.15 7.39
CA VAL A 159 2.61 17.57 6.88
C VAL A 159 1.87 16.82 7.98
N ARG A 160 0.53 16.75 7.90
CA ARG A 160 -0.28 15.91 8.79
C ARG A 160 -0.13 14.43 8.43
N PHE A 161 0.02 13.58 9.43
CA PHE A 161 0.01 12.13 9.29
C PHE A 161 -1.31 11.58 9.81
N VAL A 162 -1.98 10.77 9.00
CA VAL A 162 -3.16 9.99 9.39
C VAL A 162 -2.76 8.52 9.35
N THR A 163 -3.02 7.77 10.42
CA THR A 163 -2.54 6.38 10.53
C THR A 163 -3.40 5.51 11.45
N ALA A 164 -3.19 4.20 11.39
CA ALA A 164 -3.85 3.25 12.27
C ALA A 164 -3.35 3.37 13.72
N LEU A 165 -4.22 3.04 14.68
CA LEU A 165 -3.94 3.18 16.11
C LEU A 165 -2.66 2.46 16.55
N GLY A 166 -1.79 3.16 17.27
CA GLY A 166 -0.51 2.64 17.77
C GLY A 166 0.67 2.91 16.83
N VAL A 167 0.44 3.06 15.51
CA VAL A 167 1.50 3.36 14.53
C VAL A 167 2.12 4.74 14.77
N GLY A 168 1.36 5.67 15.37
CA GLY A 168 1.84 7.01 15.72
C GLY A 168 3.06 6.99 16.65
N ALA A 169 3.24 5.95 17.48
CA ALA A 169 4.43 5.80 18.30
C ALA A 169 5.72 5.62 17.46
N HIS A 170 5.63 4.97 16.29
CA HIS A 170 6.76 4.92 15.35
C HIS A 170 7.01 6.28 14.70
N LEU A 171 5.94 6.98 14.29
CA LEU A 171 6.05 8.30 13.68
C LEU A 171 6.71 9.31 14.62
N GLU A 172 6.30 9.33 15.90
CA GLU A 172 6.95 10.14 16.94
C GLU A 172 8.42 9.77 17.12
N ALA A 173 8.74 8.47 17.14
CA ALA A 173 10.12 7.99 17.24
C ALA A 173 10.98 8.38 16.02
N TYR A 174 10.35 8.63 14.86
CA TYR A 174 11.01 9.14 13.65
C TYR A 174 11.02 10.67 13.57
N GLY A 175 10.54 11.37 14.60
CA GLY A 175 10.62 12.83 14.72
C GLY A 175 9.38 13.59 14.24
N VAL A 176 8.29 12.93 13.90
CA VAL A 176 7.01 13.62 13.61
C VAL A 176 6.47 14.20 14.91
N ALA A 177 6.10 15.48 14.88
CA ALA A 177 5.54 16.16 16.05
C ALA A 177 4.16 15.56 16.41
N PRO A 178 3.87 15.25 17.69
CA PRO A 178 2.61 14.60 18.07
C PRO A 178 1.35 15.32 17.60
N GLU A 179 1.36 16.66 17.54
CA GLU A 179 0.22 17.45 17.06
C GLU A 179 -0.07 17.32 15.56
N LEU A 180 0.86 16.74 14.80
CA LEU A 180 0.70 16.43 13.38
C LEU A 180 0.22 14.99 13.14
N ILE A 181 0.07 14.18 14.19
CA ILE A 181 -0.31 12.77 14.07
C ILE A 181 -1.75 12.57 14.49
N THR A 182 -2.55 12.00 13.60
CA THR A 182 -3.89 11.50 13.91
C THR A 182 -3.91 9.98 13.76
N GLU A 183 -4.03 9.30 14.90
CA GLU A 183 -4.23 7.84 14.94
C GLU A 183 -5.71 7.51 15.00
N LEU A 184 -6.17 6.54 14.21
CA LEU A 184 -7.57 6.09 14.19
C LEU A 184 -7.66 4.58 14.46
N ASP A 185 -8.63 4.19 15.27
CA ASP A 185 -9.14 2.82 15.35
C ASP A 185 -10.15 2.58 14.21
N TRP A 186 -10.53 1.33 13.97
CA TRP A 186 -11.51 1.00 12.93
C TRP A 186 -12.84 1.72 13.18
N TRP A 187 -13.38 2.26 12.09
CA TRP A 187 -14.57 3.10 11.98
C TRP A 187 -14.45 4.50 12.60
N GLU A 188 -13.30 4.86 13.17
CA GLU A 188 -13.02 6.25 13.49
C GLU A 188 -12.65 7.03 12.23
N ARG A 189 -12.92 8.34 12.27
CA ARG A 189 -12.70 9.24 11.15
C ARG A 189 -12.06 10.55 11.59
N THR A 190 -11.32 11.16 10.68
CA THR A 190 -10.79 12.52 10.83
C THR A 190 -10.94 13.28 9.52
N GLN A 191 -10.87 14.60 9.56
CA GLN A 191 -10.89 15.44 8.38
C GLN A 191 -9.58 16.21 8.26
N VAL A 192 -8.95 16.14 7.09
CA VAL A 192 -7.77 16.97 6.73
C VAL A 192 -8.10 17.73 5.45
N GLY A 193 -8.27 19.04 5.59
CA GLY A 193 -8.72 19.87 4.47
C GLY A 193 -10.10 19.42 3.96
N PRO A 194 -10.29 19.25 2.64
CA PRO A 194 -11.57 18.83 2.07
C PRO A 194 -11.83 17.31 2.17
N VAL A 195 -10.87 16.51 2.65
CA VAL A 195 -10.98 15.04 2.65
C VAL A 195 -11.23 14.49 4.05
N VAL A 196 -12.25 13.64 4.16
CA VAL A 196 -12.52 12.83 5.34
C VAL A 196 -11.84 11.47 5.17
N PHE A 197 -11.04 11.08 6.15
CA PHE A 197 -10.38 9.79 6.24
C PHE A 197 -11.12 8.94 7.24
N THR A 198 -11.50 7.72 6.86
CA THR A 198 -12.06 6.72 7.77
C THR A 198 -11.14 5.51 7.76
N ALA A 199 -10.63 5.12 8.93
CA ALA A 199 -9.95 3.83 9.08
C ALA A 199 -11.01 2.73 9.03
N THR A 200 -10.88 1.79 8.10
CA THR A 200 -11.80 0.67 7.92
C THR A 200 -11.09 -0.66 8.21
N PRO A 201 -11.85 -1.74 8.52
CA PRO A 201 -11.25 -3.03 8.80
C PRO A 201 -10.36 -3.55 7.68
N SER A 202 -9.29 -4.23 8.06
CA SER A 202 -8.42 -5.01 7.17
C SER A 202 -8.08 -6.33 7.87
N GLN A 203 -7.84 -7.38 7.09
CA GLN A 203 -7.39 -8.67 7.60
C GLN A 203 -5.89 -8.83 7.40
N HIS A 204 -5.09 -8.32 8.33
CA HIS A 204 -3.64 -8.34 8.20
C HIS A 204 -2.95 -8.51 9.56
N PHE A 205 -1.73 -8.03 9.70
CA PHE A 205 -0.97 -8.05 10.95
C PHE A 205 -0.01 -6.86 11.01
N SER A 206 0.69 -6.72 12.13
CA SER A 206 1.76 -5.73 12.27
C SER A 206 3.00 -6.31 12.97
N GLY A 207 4.13 -5.62 12.89
CA GLY A 207 5.36 -5.99 13.56
C GLY A 207 6.60 -5.67 12.75
N ARG A 208 7.66 -5.22 13.43
CA ARG A 208 8.91 -4.75 12.83
C ARG A 208 10.14 -5.45 13.40
N GLY A 209 9.98 -6.34 14.38
CA GLY A 209 11.09 -7.04 15.02
C GLY A 209 10.66 -8.21 15.91
N LEU A 210 11.53 -8.58 16.85
CA LEU A 210 11.23 -9.64 17.80
C LEU A 210 10.36 -9.11 18.93
N GLY A 211 9.19 -9.72 19.11
CA GLY A 211 8.29 -9.44 20.25
C GLY A 211 7.36 -8.24 20.07
N ASP A 212 7.27 -7.65 18.88
CA ASP A 212 6.35 -6.54 18.58
C ASP A 212 5.17 -6.91 17.67
N ARG A 213 5.01 -8.20 17.39
CA ARG A 213 3.90 -8.74 16.59
C ARG A 213 2.55 -8.26 17.09
N ASN A 214 1.77 -7.65 16.19
CA ASN A 214 0.42 -7.15 16.41
C ASN A 214 0.32 -6.14 17.57
N ARG A 215 1.37 -5.38 17.87
CA ARG A 215 1.30 -4.36 18.92
C ARG A 215 0.59 -3.09 18.46
N THR A 216 0.63 -2.80 17.16
CA THR A 216 -0.07 -1.69 16.49
C THR A 216 -1.23 -2.23 15.66
N LEU A 217 -2.21 -1.39 15.36
CA LEU A 217 -3.32 -1.72 14.47
C LEU A 217 -2.88 -1.60 13.00
N TRP A 218 -3.60 -2.29 12.12
CA TRP A 218 -3.56 -2.15 10.66
C TRP A 218 -4.95 -1.74 10.17
N ALA A 219 -5.04 -0.93 9.12
CA ALA A 219 -6.33 -0.49 8.59
C ALA A 219 -6.30 -0.39 7.06
N SER A 220 -7.44 -0.71 6.45
CA SER A 220 -7.78 -0.17 5.14
C SER A 220 -8.36 1.24 5.32
N TRP A 221 -8.55 1.98 4.24
CA TRP A 221 -8.92 3.39 4.31
C TRP A 221 -9.95 3.78 3.28
N VAL A 222 -10.95 4.51 3.74
CA VAL A 222 -11.86 5.27 2.89
C VAL A 222 -11.46 6.74 2.95
N MET A 223 -11.21 7.34 1.79
CA MET A 223 -10.93 8.77 1.62
C MET A 223 -12.08 9.40 0.83
N GLU A 224 -12.80 10.31 1.47
CA GLU A 224 -14.00 10.97 0.93
C GLU A 224 -13.72 12.44 0.72
N GLY A 225 -13.61 12.85 -0.54
CA GLY A 225 -13.65 14.26 -0.94
C GLY A 225 -15.09 14.73 -1.20
N GLU A 226 -15.23 15.95 -1.72
CA GLU A 226 -16.54 16.53 -2.05
C GLU A 226 -17.26 15.77 -3.19
N LYS A 227 -16.50 15.24 -4.15
CA LYS A 227 -17.01 14.63 -5.38
C LYS A 227 -16.57 13.19 -5.56
N HIS A 228 -15.39 12.83 -5.07
CA HIS A 228 -14.77 11.55 -5.31
C HIS A 228 -14.52 10.79 -4.02
N ARG A 229 -14.64 9.46 -4.10
CA ARG A 229 -14.35 8.54 -3.00
C ARG A 229 -13.37 7.47 -3.42
N VAL A 230 -12.35 7.26 -2.59
CA VAL A 230 -11.29 6.27 -2.83
C VAL A 230 -11.25 5.26 -1.69
N PHE A 231 -11.19 3.97 -2.04
CA PHE A 231 -10.83 2.91 -1.11
C PHE A 231 -9.37 2.51 -1.32
N PHE A 232 -8.60 2.43 -0.23
CA PHE A 232 -7.23 1.95 -0.20
C PHE A 232 -7.09 0.79 0.77
N SER A 233 -6.72 -0.40 0.29
CA SER A 233 -6.68 -1.58 1.14
C SER A 233 -5.59 -1.55 2.21
N GLY A 234 -4.48 -0.83 1.99
CA GLY A 234 -3.21 -1.24 2.57
C GLY A 234 -2.90 -2.68 2.16
N ASP A 235 -2.44 -3.49 3.10
CA ASP A 235 -2.43 -4.94 2.96
C ASP A 235 -3.60 -5.56 3.71
N THR A 236 -4.22 -6.58 3.13
CA THR A 236 -5.38 -7.27 3.66
C THR A 236 -5.54 -8.64 3.01
N GLY A 237 -6.07 -9.60 3.76
CA GLY A 237 -6.72 -10.79 3.21
C GLY A 237 -8.17 -10.50 2.82
N LEU A 238 -8.82 -11.50 2.23
CA LEU A 238 -10.25 -11.44 1.93
C LEU A 238 -11.06 -11.53 3.24
N THR A 239 -11.96 -10.58 3.46
CA THR A 239 -12.80 -10.51 4.67
C THR A 239 -14.20 -9.98 4.35
N GLU A 240 -15.21 -10.50 5.04
CA GLU A 240 -16.61 -10.07 4.94
C GLU A 240 -16.82 -8.61 5.37
N GLU A 241 -15.89 -8.05 6.15
CA GLU A 241 -15.93 -6.62 6.55
C GLU A 241 -15.95 -5.67 5.35
N LEU A 242 -15.45 -6.09 4.18
CA LEU A 242 -15.49 -5.29 2.96
C LEU A 242 -16.93 -4.99 2.50
N VAL A 243 -17.87 -5.90 2.74
CA VAL A 243 -19.30 -5.66 2.47
C VAL A 243 -19.84 -4.57 3.37
N GLU A 244 -19.43 -4.55 4.65
CA GLU A 244 -19.83 -3.51 5.59
C GLU A 244 -19.23 -2.15 5.22
N VAL A 245 -17.99 -2.12 4.71
CA VAL A 245 -17.36 -0.91 4.16
C VAL A 245 -18.20 -0.35 3.00
N ALA A 246 -18.56 -1.19 2.02
CA ALA A 246 -19.42 -0.79 0.91
C ALA A 246 -20.78 -0.28 1.38
N ARG A 247 -21.38 -0.95 2.37
CA ARG A 247 -22.69 -0.58 2.92
C ARG A 247 -22.67 0.79 3.59
N ARG A 248 -21.58 1.15 4.29
CA ARG A 248 -21.45 2.42 5.02
C ARG A 248 -21.10 3.60 4.14
N HIS A 249 -20.20 3.39 3.18
CA HIS A 249 -19.66 4.48 2.38
C HIS A 249 -20.35 4.56 1.01
N GLY A 250 -20.83 3.46 0.45
CA GLY A 250 -21.41 3.42 -0.89
C GLY A 250 -20.33 3.25 -1.97
N ARG A 251 -20.62 3.72 -3.19
CA ARG A 251 -19.75 3.51 -4.35
C ARG A 251 -18.43 4.28 -4.24
N PHE A 252 -17.37 3.68 -4.77
CA PHE A 252 -16.03 4.25 -4.91
C PHE A 252 -15.75 4.61 -6.37
N ASP A 253 -15.05 5.73 -6.59
CA ASP A 253 -14.50 6.11 -7.89
C ASP A 253 -13.22 5.33 -8.19
N LEU A 254 -12.45 5.00 -7.14
CA LEU A 254 -11.26 4.18 -7.25
C LEU A 254 -11.15 3.22 -6.07
N VAL A 255 -10.91 1.95 -6.38
CA VAL A 255 -10.64 0.88 -5.43
C VAL A 255 -9.21 0.40 -5.65
N MET A 256 -8.33 0.69 -4.70
CA MET A 256 -6.92 0.27 -4.74
C MET A 256 -6.75 -0.96 -3.87
N LEU A 257 -6.44 -2.10 -4.48
CA LEU A 257 -6.31 -3.39 -3.81
C LEU A 257 -4.92 -3.98 -4.05
N GLU A 258 -4.33 -4.52 -2.99
CA GLU A 258 -3.10 -5.27 -3.13
C GLU A 258 -3.29 -6.56 -3.95
N VAL A 259 -2.32 -6.87 -4.81
CA VAL A 259 -2.36 -8.08 -5.64
C VAL A 259 -1.07 -8.88 -5.62
N GLY A 260 0.04 -8.30 -5.17
CA GLY A 260 1.32 -8.99 -5.04
C GLY A 260 1.50 -9.67 -3.68
N ALA A 261 2.70 -10.22 -3.46
CA ALA A 261 3.09 -10.94 -2.25
C ALA A 261 2.16 -12.11 -1.85
N PHE A 262 1.33 -12.61 -2.77
CA PHE A 262 0.35 -13.64 -2.47
C PHE A 262 0.92 -15.05 -2.57
N HIS A 263 0.36 -15.97 -1.80
CA HIS A 263 0.64 -17.40 -1.87
C HIS A 263 -0.49 -18.18 -1.18
N PRO A 264 -0.84 -19.40 -1.62
CA PRO A 264 -1.87 -20.20 -0.96
C PRO A 264 -1.66 -20.39 0.55
N SER A 265 -0.41 -20.51 1.01
CA SER A 265 -0.08 -20.71 2.42
C SER A 265 -0.29 -19.50 3.34
N TRP A 266 -0.52 -18.31 2.78
CA TRP A 266 -0.84 -17.09 3.55
C TRP A 266 -1.91 -16.22 2.87
N GLY A 267 -2.76 -16.82 2.02
CA GLY A 267 -3.87 -16.12 1.35
C GLY A 267 -4.91 -15.53 2.31
N GLY A 268 -4.82 -15.84 3.61
CA GLY A 268 -5.62 -15.22 4.65
C GLY A 268 -5.19 -13.79 5.02
N ILE A 269 -4.03 -13.30 4.58
CA ILE A 269 -3.51 -11.96 4.92
C ILE A 269 -3.06 -11.14 3.72
N HIS A 270 -2.92 -11.75 2.55
CA HIS A 270 -2.68 -11.08 1.27
C HIS A 270 -3.72 -11.55 0.25
N LEU A 271 -4.41 -10.62 -0.41
CA LEU A 271 -5.48 -10.94 -1.37
C LEU A 271 -4.97 -11.80 -2.53
N GLY A 272 -3.96 -11.32 -3.24
CA GLY A 272 -3.65 -11.81 -4.58
C GLY A 272 -4.70 -11.40 -5.62
N PRO A 273 -4.44 -11.62 -6.92
CA PRO A 273 -5.28 -11.12 -8.00
C PRO A 273 -6.71 -11.68 -7.99
N GLU A 274 -6.88 -12.96 -7.66
CA GLU A 274 -8.22 -13.59 -7.62
C GLU A 274 -9.10 -13.02 -6.51
N ASN A 275 -8.57 -12.91 -5.28
CA ASN A 275 -9.35 -12.38 -4.18
C ASN A 275 -9.48 -10.86 -4.27
N ALA A 276 -8.57 -10.16 -4.94
CA ALA A 276 -8.76 -8.74 -5.23
C ALA A 276 -10.02 -8.48 -6.06
N LEU A 277 -10.34 -9.33 -7.05
CA LEU A 277 -11.61 -9.20 -7.78
C LEU A 277 -12.84 -9.53 -6.93
N LYS A 278 -12.74 -10.51 -6.03
CA LYS A 278 -13.81 -10.80 -5.06
C LYS A 278 -14.02 -9.62 -4.10
N ALA A 279 -12.94 -9.09 -3.54
CA ALA A 279 -12.94 -7.92 -2.67
C ALA A 279 -13.51 -6.69 -3.39
N HIS A 280 -13.13 -6.45 -4.65
CA HIS A 280 -13.68 -5.40 -5.49
C HIS A 280 -15.20 -5.53 -5.68
N ALA A 281 -15.69 -6.75 -5.93
CA ALA A 281 -17.14 -7.00 -6.01
C ALA A 281 -17.84 -6.76 -4.65
N MET A 282 -17.25 -7.19 -3.53
CA MET A 282 -17.76 -6.93 -2.18
C MET A 282 -17.81 -5.44 -1.84
N LEU A 283 -16.86 -4.65 -2.37
CA LEU A 283 -16.79 -3.20 -2.25
C LEU A 283 -17.80 -2.46 -3.15
N GLY A 284 -18.58 -3.18 -3.96
CA GLY A 284 -19.58 -2.61 -4.87
C GLY A 284 -19.02 -2.15 -6.22
N GLY A 285 -17.80 -2.58 -6.57
CA GLY A 285 -17.17 -2.31 -7.86
C GLY A 285 -16.47 -0.95 -7.96
N GLY A 286 -16.53 -0.31 -9.13
CA GLY A 286 -15.78 0.91 -9.46
C GLY A 286 -14.53 0.63 -10.29
N THR A 287 -13.69 1.64 -10.51
CA THR A 287 -12.40 1.43 -11.18
C THR A 287 -11.43 0.74 -10.23
N LEU A 288 -10.87 -0.40 -10.65
CA LEU A 288 -9.92 -1.19 -9.86
C LEU A 288 -8.49 -0.82 -10.22
N MET A 289 -7.65 -0.52 -9.22
CA MET A 289 -6.22 -0.33 -9.38
C MET A 289 -5.43 -1.33 -8.53
N PRO A 290 -4.58 -2.18 -9.15
CA PRO A 290 -3.70 -3.05 -8.38
C PRO A 290 -2.53 -2.27 -7.76
N VAL A 291 -2.27 -2.52 -6.48
CA VAL A 291 -1.10 -2.02 -5.75
C VAL A 291 -0.27 -3.19 -5.20
N HIS A 292 0.82 -2.90 -4.49
CA HIS A 292 1.66 -3.91 -3.82
C HIS A 292 2.39 -4.87 -4.79
N TRP A 293 2.70 -4.43 -6.03
CA TRP A 293 3.39 -5.22 -7.05
C TRP A 293 4.42 -4.39 -7.84
N ALA A 294 5.21 -5.07 -8.69
CA ALA A 294 6.25 -4.50 -9.57
C ALA A 294 7.35 -3.64 -8.92
N THR A 295 7.41 -3.58 -7.59
CA THR A 295 8.36 -2.71 -6.88
C THR A 295 9.36 -3.50 -6.06
N PHE A 296 8.91 -4.43 -5.21
CA PHE A 296 9.76 -5.28 -4.38
C PHE A 296 9.49 -6.76 -4.65
N ASN A 297 10.50 -7.60 -4.43
CA ASN A 297 10.32 -9.05 -4.37
C ASN A 297 9.91 -9.46 -2.95
N LEU A 298 8.60 -9.58 -2.70
CA LEU A 298 8.00 -9.96 -1.42
C LEU A 298 7.24 -11.29 -1.48
N GLY A 299 7.18 -11.93 -2.65
CA GLY A 299 6.42 -13.15 -2.89
C GLY A 299 7.25 -14.22 -3.60
N LEU A 300 6.66 -15.41 -3.74
CA LEU A 300 7.28 -16.53 -4.47
C LEU A 300 6.90 -16.57 -5.97
N HIS A 301 5.86 -15.81 -6.33
CA HIS A 301 5.36 -15.68 -7.70
C HIS A 301 6.34 -14.88 -8.60
N PRO A 302 6.33 -15.06 -9.93
CA PRO A 302 6.96 -14.14 -10.88
C PRO A 302 6.49 -12.70 -10.67
N TRP A 303 7.35 -11.73 -10.94
CA TRP A 303 7.12 -10.31 -10.63
C TRP A 303 5.86 -9.72 -11.31
N ASP A 304 5.49 -10.25 -12.48
CA ASP A 304 4.38 -9.80 -13.34
C ASP A 304 3.12 -10.69 -13.25
N GLU A 305 3.20 -11.87 -12.62
CA GLU A 305 2.06 -12.80 -12.49
C GLU A 305 0.81 -12.13 -11.88
N PRO A 306 0.90 -11.30 -10.81
CA PRO A 306 -0.27 -10.63 -10.26
C PRO A 306 -1.04 -9.80 -11.30
N ALA A 307 -0.33 -8.96 -12.04
CA ALA A 307 -0.94 -8.06 -13.01
C ALA A 307 -1.46 -8.80 -14.25
N GLU A 308 -0.73 -9.82 -14.70
CA GLU A 308 -1.15 -10.65 -15.83
C GLU A 308 -2.44 -11.44 -15.51
N THR A 309 -2.48 -12.06 -14.33
CA THR A 309 -3.66 -12.80 -13.85
C THR A 309 -4.85 -11.87 -13.67
N LEU A 310 -4.63 -10.71 -13.04
CA LEU A 310 -5.67 -9.73 -12.81
C LEU A 310 -6.23 -9.17 -14.13
N LEU A 311 -5.37 -8.84 -15.10
CA LEU A 311 -5.81 -8.33 -16.41
C LEU A 311 -6.71 -9.33 -17.12
N ARG A 312 -6.30 -10.60 -17.16
CA ARG A 312 -7.09 -11.67 -17.77
C ARG A 312 -8.48 -11.77 -17.12
N MET A 313 -8.51 -11.92 -15.79
CA MET A 313 -9.76 -12.10 -15.05
C MET A 313 -10.65 -10.86 -15.06
N ALA A 314 -10.08 -9.66 -14.96
CA ALA A 314 -10.82 -8.41 -15.04
C ALA A 314 -11.47 -8.24 -16.42
N THR A 315 -10.76 -8.64 -17.49
CA THR A 315 -11.32 -8.63 -18.86
C THR A 315 -12.49 -9.62 -18.98
N GLU A 316 -12.34 -10.84 -18.46
CA GLU A 316 -13.41 -11.86 -18.44
C GLU A 316 -14.65 -11.39 -17.66
N GLN A 317 -14.45 -10.66 -16.56
CA GLN A 317 -15.50 -10.16 -15.68
C GLN A 317 -15.98 -8.74 -16.01
N GLN A 318 -15.46 -8.13 -17.08
CA GLN A 318 -15.76 -6.76 -17.49
C GLN A 318 -15.53 -5.71 -16.40
N VAL A 319 -14.51 -5.93 -15.55
CA VAL A 319 -14.07 -4.98 -14.53
C VAL A 319 -13.18 -3.91 -15.17
N GLN A 320 -13.48 -2.64 -14.91
CA GLN A 320 -12.64 -1.54 -15.36
C GLN A 320 -11.32 -1.52 -14.58
N LEU A 321 -10.26 -1.99 -15.23
CA LEU A 321 -8.93 -2.04 -14.66
C LEU A 321 -8.12 -0.79 -15.02
N PHE A 322 -7.48 -0.21 -14.00
CA PHE A 322 -6.61 0.96 -14.09
C PHE A 322 -5.18 0.59 -13.70
N THR A 323 -4.32 0.38 -14.68
CA THR A 323 -2.88 0.06 -14.48
C THR A 323 -1.99 1.16 -15.07
N PRO A 324 -1.91 2.34 -14.44
CA PRO A 324 -0.99 3.37 -14.91
C PRO A 324 0.45 2.86 -14.85
N ARG A 325 1.32 3.40 -15.72
CA ARG A 325 2.76 3.20 -15.58
C ARG A 325 3.26 3.91 -14.32
N LEU A 326 4.38 3.43 -13.78
CA LEU A 326 5.01 4.06 -12.62
C LEU A 326 5.41 5.50 -12.96
N GLY A 327 4.95 6.44 -12.14
CA GLY A 327 5.15 7.87 -12.31
C GLY A 327 4.20 8.55 -13.28
N ALA A 328 3.33 7.81 -13.98
CA ALA A 328 2.28 8.41 -14.78
C ALA A 328 1.24 9.07 -13.86
N ALA A 329 0.99 10.35 -14.06
CA ALA A 329 0.00 11.13 -13.32
C ALA A 329 -1.30 11.21 -14.13
N VAL A 330 -2.30 10.42 -13.73
CA VAL A 330 -3.48 10.11 -14.57
C VAL A 330 -4.79 10.30 -13.81
N GLU A 331 -5.81 10.82 -14.50
CA GLU A 331 -7.17 10.96 -13.96
C GLU A 331 -7.99 9.67 -14.19
N PRO A 332 -8.28 8.86 -13.15
CA PRO A 332 -8.86 7.52 -13.34
C PRO A 332 -10.26 7.54 -13.99
N THR A 333 -11.04 8.59 -13.74
CA THR A 333 -12.39 8.79 -14.27
C THR A 333 -12.42 9.04 -15.78
N ARG A 334 -11.26 9.30 -16.40
CA ARG A 334 -11.09 9.54 -17.83
C ARG A 334 -10.23 8.48 -18.52
N TRP A 335 -9.91 7.39 -17.81
CA TRP A 335 -9.03 6.35 -18.32
C TRP A 335 -9.81 5.28 -19.08
N GLU A 336 -9.57 5.21 -20.39
CA GLU A 336 -10.35 4.33 -21.28
C GLU A 336 -9.79 2.90 -21.37
N LEU A 337 -8.47 2.69 -21.34
CA LEU A 337 -7.88 1.36 -21.58
C LEU A 337 -6.63 1.08 -20.72
N SER A 338 -6.65 0.00 -19.95
CA SER A 338 -5.47 -0.56 -19.29
C SER A 338 -4.45 -1.02 -20.33
N THR A 339 -3.23 -0.48 -20.30
CA THR A 339 -2.13 -0.96 -21.13
C THR A 339 -1.24 -1.91 -20.31
N PRO A 340 -0.98 -3.14 -20.80
CA PRO A 340 -0.17 -4.12 -20.09
C PRO A 340 1.33 -3.81 -20.22
N TRP A 341 1.75 -2.65 -19.71
CA TRP A 341 3.11 -2.12 -19.87
C TRP A 341 4.20 -3.05 -19.32
N TRP A 342 3.87 -3.95 -18.39
CA TRP A 342 4.81 -4.94 -17.84
C TRP A 342 5.29 -5.94 -18.90
N ARG A 343 4.48 -6.22 -19.93
CA ARG A 343 4.87 -7.09 -21.05
C ARG A 343 6.01 -6.51 -21.86
N GLU A 344 6.12 -5.17 -21.95
CA GLU A 344 7.23 -4.49 -22.63
C GLU A 344 8.58 -4.79 -21.97
N VAL A 345 8.61 -4.99 -20.66
CA VAL A 345 9.83 -5.34 -19.92
C VAL A 345 10.32 -6.74 -20.32
N THR A 346 9.39 -7.68 -20.45
CA THR A 346 9.69 -9.05 -20.85
C THR A 346 10.09 -9.13 -22.32
N GLU A 347 9.41 -8.41 -23.20
CA GLU A 347 9.72 -8.37 -24.63
C GLU A 347 11.08 -7.69 -24.92
N ALA A 348 11.36 -6.56 -24.26
CA ALA A 348 12.64 -5.86 -24.42
C ALA A 348 13.84 -6.71 -23.95
N ALA A 349 13.65 -7.56 -22.93
CA ALA A 349 14.68 -8.48 -22.47
C ALA A 349 14.95 -9.63 -23.46
N LEU A 350 13.93 -10.07 -24.20
CA LEU A 350 14.07 -11.11 -25.22
C LEU A 350 14.67 -10.59 -26.53
N ASN A 351 14.44 -9.31 -26.85
CA ASN A 351 14.92 -8.64 -28.06
C ASN A 351 15.74 -7.38 -27.72
N PRO A 352 16.94 -7.51 -27.12
CA PRO A 352 17.76 -6.36 -26.80
C PRO A 352 18.12 -5.63 -28.10
N ARG A 353 17.70 -4.36 -28.23
CA ARG A 353 18.11 -3.53 -29.36
C ARG A 353 19.64 -3.43 -29.35
N PRO A 354 20.33 -3.61 -30.49
CA PRO A 354 21.78 -3.46 -30.53
C PRO A 354 22.14 -2.06 -30.06
N VAL A 355 23.02 -1.99 -29.05
CA VAL A 355 23.58 -0.72 -28.59
C VAL A 355 24.34 -0.12 -29.77
N MET A 356 23.82 0.96 -30.35
CA MET A 356 24.54 1.78 -31.30
C MET A 356 25.74 2.37 -30.56
N GLY A 357 26.90 1.75 -30.74
CA GLY A 357 28.16 2.26 -30.20
C GLY A 357 28.45 3.65 -30.75
N GLY A 358 28.67 4.60 -29.83
CA GLY A 358 29.22 5.93 -30.11
C GLY A 358 30.65 6.01 -29.63
#